data_AF-A0A1V4HCW8-F1
#
_entry.id   AF-A0A1V4HCW8-F1
#
_cell.length_a   1.000
_cell.length_b   1.000
_cell.length_c   1.000
_cell.angle_alpha   90.00
_cell.angle_beta   90.00
_cell.angle_gamma   90.00
#
_symmetry.space_group_name_H-M   'P 1'
#
loop_
_entity.id
_entity.type
_entity.pdbx_description
1 polymer ?
#
loop_
_entity_poly.entity_id
_entity_poly.type
_entity_poly.pdbx_seq_one_letter_code
_entity_poly.pdbx_strand_id
1 'polypeptide(L)'
;MKARKMLYITLLFITVTVAILWSSGLFSLWFGGMAFLANNTVEFTDKNGHQIDGRYSLEVDLSDLESNIGKVIYNDGEHRIYISWLKVTQNGGFDIGFRSSGQYSLSGATLISALHHETINIHSFTTSSTTILTAEYNGETYNAQLTGQCGLNYKDGDCFSFTFFLSELPNEDNIKDVGIVNLTIADLYKNIWIKNKVLN
;
A
#
# COMPACT_ATOMS: atom_id res chain seq x y z
N MET A 1 12.37 -17.94 -50.21
CA MET A 1 10.89 -17.84 -50.19
C MET A 1 10.23 -18.33 -48.89
N LYS A 2 10.61 -19.50 -48.34
CA LYS A 2 10.08 -20.01 -47.05
C LYS A 2 10.32 -19.07 -45.86
N ALA A 3 11.53 -18.52 -45.72
CA ALA A 3 11.87 -17.61 -44.62
C ALA A 3 11.03 -16.31 -44.61
N ARG A 4 10.74 -15.72 -45.78
CA ARG A 4 9.85 -14.55 -45.89
C ARG A 4 8.41 -14.88 -45.50
N LYS A 5 7.88 -16.03 -45.93
CA LYS A 5 6.54 -16.48 -45.52
C LYS A 5 6.47 -16.73 -44.01
N MET A 6 7.50 -17.35 -43.43
CA MET A 6 7.59 -17.56 -41.98
C MET A 6 7.63 -16.22 -41.22
N LEU A 7 8.41 -15.24 -41.70
CA LEU A 7 8.45 -13.89 -41.13
C LEU A 7 7.07 -13.20 -41.10
N TYR A 8 6.32 -13.25 -42.21
CA TYR A 8 4.98 -12.65 -42.26
C TYR A 8 3.98 -13.35 -41.33
N ILE A 9 4.06 -14.68 -41.21
CA ILE A 9 3.23 -15.44 -40.27
C ILE A 9 3.57 -15.04 -38.83
N THR A 10 4.86 -14.94 -38.49
CA THR A 10 5.29 -14.49 -37.16
C THR A 10 4.82 -13.07 -36.86
N LEU A 11 4.96 -12.13 -37.80
CA LEU A 11 4.47 -10.75 -37.65
C LEU A 11 2.96 -10.72 -37.42
N LEU A 12 2.19 -11.44 -38.22
CA LEU A 12 0.73 -11.53 -38.05
C LEU A 12 0.36 -12.08 -36.67
N PHE A 13 1.04 -13.13 -36.23
CA PHE A 13 0.81 -13.73 -34.92
C PHE A 13 1.10 -12.75 -33.77
N ILE A 14 2.21 -12.00 -33.86
CA ILE A 14 2.55 -10.94 -32.91
C ILE A 14 1.47 -9.86 -32.90
N THR A 15 1.05 -9.37 -34.07
CA THR A 15 0.01 -8.33 -34.18
C THR A 15 -1.31 -8.80 -33.56
N VAL A 16 -1.75 -10.01 -33.86
CA VAL A 16 -2.98 -10.59 -33.29
C VAL A 16 -2.86 -10.74 -31.78
N THR A 17 -1.71 -11.22 -31.28
CA THR A 17 -1.47 -11.37 -29.84
C THR A 17 -1.51 -10.01 -29.12
N VAL A 18 -0.86 -8.99 -29.67
CA VAL A 18 -0.88 -7.64 -29.12
C VAL A 18 -2.30 -7.06 -29.12
N ALA A 19 -3.07 -7.26 -30.20
CA ALA A 19 -4.45 -6.80 -30.28
C ALA A 19 -5.34 -7.46 -29.22
N ILE A 20 -5.17 -8.76 -28.96
CA ILE A 20 -5.89 -9.51 -27.90
C ILE A 20 -5.49 -9.02 -26.50
N LEU A 21 -4.20 -8.82 -26.24
CA LEU A 21 -3.72 -8.30 -24.96
C LEU A 21 -4.18 -6.86 -24.69
N TRP A 22 -4.31 -6.07 -25.74
CA TRP A 22 -4.85 -4.71 -25.67
C TRP A 22 -6.36 -4.71 -25.39
N SER A 23 -7.14 -5.50 -26.14
CA SER A 23 -8.61 -5.53 -26.00
C SER A 23 -9.09 -6.15 -24.68
N SER A 24 -8.32 -7.05 -24.10
CA SER A 24 -8.65 -7.69 -22.81
C SER A 24 -8.36 -6.82 -21.58
N GLY A 25 -7.69 -5.66 -21.75
CA GLY A 25 -7.24 -4.83 -20.64
C GLY A 25 -6.03 -5.39 -19.89
N LEU A 26 -5.49 -6.55 -20.29
CA LEU A 26 -4.30 -7.16 -19.69
C LEU A 26 -3.08 -6.25 -19.78
N PHE A 27 -2.91 -5.53 -20.89
CA PHE A 27 -1.81 -4.60 -21.08
C PHE A 27 -1.88 -3.44 -20.05
N SER A 28 -3.06 -2.84 -19.90
CA SER A 28 -3.29 -1.75 -18.94
C SER A 28 -3.11 -2.21 -17.49
N LEU A 29 -3.61 -3.40 -17.15
CA LEU A 29 -3.42 -3.99 -15.82
C LEU A 29 -1.94 -4.32 -15.55
N TRP A 30 -1.19 -4.77 -16.57
CA TRP A 30 0.22 -5.10 -16.41
C TRP A 30 1.09 -3.87 -16.13
N PHE A 31 0.82 -2.74 -16.79
CA PHE A 31 1.56 -1.49 -16.55
C PHE A 31 1.05 -0.71 -15.34
N GLY A 32 -0.27 -0.59 -15.18
CA GLY A 32 -0.91 0.26 -14.16
C GLY A 32 -1.25 -0.44 -12.85
N GLY A 33 -1.30 -1.78 -12.80
CA GLY A 33 -1.64 -2.53 -11.60
C GLY A 33 -2.98 -2.12 -10.99
N MET A 34 -3.05 -2.02 -9.67
CA MET A 34 -4.21 -1.54 -8.93
C MET A 34 -4.66 -0.13 -9.34
N ALA A 35 -3.72 0.77 -9.65
CA ALA A 35 -4.06 2.14 -10.03
C ALA A 35 -4.92 2.19 -11.30
N PHE A 36 -4.74 1.24 -12.22
CA PHE A 36 -5.61 1.14 -13.40
C PHE A 36 -7.08 0.90 -13.02
N LEU A 37 -7.31 0.04 -12.02
CA LEU A 37 -8.64 -0.31 -11.55
C LEU A 37 -9.25 0.83 -10.73
N ALA A 38 -8.49 1.38 -9.79
CA ALA A 38 -8.94 2.48 -8.92
C ALA A 38 -9.28 3.75 -9.72
N ASN A 39 -8.54 4.04 -10.79
CA ASN A 39 -8.81 5.20 -11.64
C ASN A 39 -9.91 4.97 -12.69
N ASN A 40 -10.38 3.72 -12.88
CA ASN A 40 -11.47 3.40 -13.80
C ASN A 40 -12.80 3.33 -13.07
N THR A 41 -13.28 4.49 -12.65
CA THR A 41 -14.51 4.69 -11.85
C THR A 41 -15.80 4.37 -12.62
N VAL A 42 -15.72 4.19 -13.94
CA VAL A 42 -16.82 3.77 -14.80
C VAL A 42 -17.01 2.25 -14.69
N GLU A 43 -15.93 1.49 -14.81
CA GLU A 43 -15.98 0.03 -14.76
C GLU A 43 -15.89 -0.53 -13.35
N PHE A 44 -15.28 0.16 -12.40
CA PHE A 44 -15.05 -0.33 -11.04
C PHE A 44 -15.64 0.61 -9.99
N THR A 45 -16.05 0.03 -8.86
CA THR A 45 -16.52 0.76 -7.68
C THR A 45 -15.75 0.35 -6.44
N ASP A 46 -15.49 1.33 -5.59
CA ASP A 46 -14.82 1.27 -4.28
C ASP A 46 -15.79 1.14 -3.08
N LYS A 47 -17.11 1.15 -3.34
CA LYS A 47 -18.17 1.17 -2.31
C LYS A 47 -18.19 -0.01 -1.35
N ASN A 48 -17.48 -1.09 -1.68
CA ASN A 48 -17.41 -2.28 -0.82
C ASN A 48 -16.28 -2.20 0.21
N GLY A 49 -15.48 -1.11 0.17
CA GLY A 49 -14.45 -0.86 1.16
C GLY A 49 -15.02 -0.67 2.56
N HIS A 50 -14.25 -1.06 3.56
CA HIS A 50 -14.64 -0.94 4.97
C HIS A 50 -13.40 -1.00 5.88
N GLN A 51 -13.54 -0.41 7.07
CA GLN A 51 -12.56 -0.59 8.14
C GLN A 51 -12.52 -2.06 8.58
N ILE A 52 -11.33 -2.57 8.88
CA ILE A 52 -11.17 -3.91 9.44
C ILE A 52 -10.91 -3.82 10.93
N ASP A 53 -11.50 -4.76 11.67
CA ASP A 53 -11.26 -4.90 13.09
C ASP A 53 -9.85 -5.45 13.35
N GLY A 54 -9.29 -5.09 14.50
CA GLY A 54 -8.06 -5.69 15.01
C GLY A 54 -7.00 -4.68 15.40
N ARG A 55 -6.02 -5.19 16.13
CA ARG A 55 -4.80 -4.48 16.52
C ARG A 55 -3.64 -5.40 16.16
N TYR A 56 -2.69 -4.87 15.43
CA TYR A 56 -1.58 -5.65 14.88
C TYR A 56 -0.27 -5.06 15.35
N SER A 57 0.59 -5.89 15.94
CA SER A 57 1.79 -5.41 16.62
C SER A 57 3.06 -6.05 16.09
N LEU A 58 4.16 -5.32 16.16
CA LEU A 58 5.49 -5.84 15.83
C LEU A 58 6.59 -5.15 16.66
N GLU A 59 7.66 -5.88 16.93
CA GLU A 59 8.84 -5.36 17.62
C GLU A 59 9.83 -4.71 16.64
N VAL A 60 10.11 -3.43 16.87
CA VAL A 60 11.08 -2.63 16.11
C VAL A 60 12.29 -2.35 16.98
N ASP A 61 13.47 -2.72 16.50
CA ASP A 61 14.74 -2.43 17.16
C ASP A 61 15.24 -1.04 16.73
N LEU A 62 15.16 -0.05 17.61
CA LEU A 62 15.59 1.31 17.29
C LEU A 62 17.11 1.50 17.40
N SER A 63 17.83 0.52 17.95
CA SER A 63 19.30 0.51 17.98
C SER A 63 19.90 0.05 16.64
N ASP A 64 19.15 -0.72 15.85
CA ASP A 64 19.49 -1.13 14.49
C ASP A 64 18.30 -0.95 13.54
N LEU A 65 18.19 0.25 12.95
CA LEU A 65 17.05 0.62 12.11
C LEU A 65 16.89 -0.27 10.87
N GLU A 66 18.00 -0.65 10.24
CA GLU A 66 18.00 -1.45 9.00
C GLU A 66 17.50 -2.88 9.26
N SER A 67 17.73 -3.43 10.45
CA SER A 67 17.21 -4.76 10.84
C SER A 67 15.68 -4.87 10.77
N ASN A 68 14.97 -3.74 10.76
CA ASN A 68 13.52 -3.69 10.75
C ASN A 68 12.91 -3.69 9.35
N ILE A 69 13.71 -3.39 8.32
CA ILE A 69 13.19 -3.30 6.96
C ILE A 69 12.68 -4.66 6.51
N GLY A 70 11.45 -4.68 5.99
CA GLY A 70 10.75 -5.89 5.59
C GLY A 70 9.98 -6.60 6.71
N LYS A 71 10.15 -6.23 7.99
CA LYS A 71 9.30 -6.74 9.08
C LYS A 71 7.83 -6.42 8.81
N VAL A 72 6.96 -7.35 9.17
CA VAL A 72 5.55 -7.38 8.74
C VAL A 72 4.65 -7.09 9.93
N ILE A 73 3.85 -6.03 9.84
CA ILE A 73 2.85 -5.70 10.87
C ILE A 73 1.53 -6.41 10.62
N TYR A 74 1.18 -6.64 9.35
CA TYR A 74 -0.09 -7.26 8.96
C TYR A 74 0.15 -8.27 7.83
N ASN A 75 -0.46 -9.45 7.94
CA ASN A 75 -0.46 -10.47 6.90
C ASN A 75 -1.66 -11.43 7.07
N ASP A 76 -2.56 -11.47 6.09
CA ASP A 76 -3.68 -12.43 6.03
C ASP A 76 -3.48 -13.50 4.93
N GLY A 77 -2.30 -13.55 4.32
CA GLY A 77 -1.95 -14.42 3.20
C GLY A 77 -2.19 -13.79 1.82
N GLU A 78 -3.04 -12.76 1.73
CA GLU A 78 -3.35 -12.06 0.48
C GLU A 78 -2.87 -10.60 0.49
N HIS A 79 -2.90 -9.97 1.66
CA HIS A 79 -2.51 -8.60 1.91
C HIS A 79 -1.37 -8.57 2.92
N ARG A 80 -0.46 -7.61 2.76
CA ARG A 80 0.69 -7.44 3.65
C ARG A 80 0.95 -5.96 3.88
N ILE A 81 1.26 -5.60 5.11
CA ILE A 81 1.83 -4.28 5.45
C ILE A 81 3.18 -4.52 6.11
N TYR A 82 4.23 -3.88 5.59
CA TYR A 82 5.59 -4.09 6.06
C TYR A 82 6.41 -2.81 6.05
N ILE A 83 7.44 -2.77 6.90
CA ILE A 83 8.34 -1.63 7.01
C ILE A 83 9.17 -1.53 5.73
N SER A 84 9.06 -0.39 5.05
CA SER A 84 9.80 -0.07 3.83
C SER A 84 11.05 0.77 4.10
N TRP A 85 11.00 1.63 5.12
CA TRP A 85 12.12 2.43 5.61
C TRP A 85 11.85 2.87 7.05
N LEU A 86 12.92 3.17 7.78
CA LEU A 86 12.88 3.70 9.14
C LEU A 86 14.07 4.64 9.31
N LYS A 87 13.84 5.85 9.84
CA LYS A 87 14.90 6.83 10.04
C LYS A 87 14.67 7.68 11.29
N VAL A 88 15.75 8.23 11.81
CA VAL A 88 15.70 9.25 12.86
C VAL A 88 15.31 10.59 12.24
N THR A 89 14.44 11.33 12.91
CA THR A 89 14.07 12.70 12.56
C THR A 89 15.03 13.70 13.21
N GLN A 90 15.14 14.89 12.63
CA GLN A 90 16.00 15.96 13.17
C GLN A 90 15.63 16.40 14.59
N ASN A 91 14.39 16.13 15.04
CA ASN A 91 13.88 16.60 16.34
C ASN A 91 13.91 15.51 17.42
N GLY A 92 14.65 14.42 17.25
CA GLY A 92 14.73 13.40 18.29
C GLY A 92 13.66 12.30 18.24
N GLY A 93 12.91 12.18 17.14
CA GLY A 93 11.88 11.16 16.93
C GLY A 93 12.23 10.17 15.83
N PHE A 94 11.31 9.27 15.52
CA PHE A 94 11.45 8.26 14.48
C PHE A 94 10.35 8.42 13.43
N ASP A 95 10.73 8.38 12.17
CA ASP A 95 9.81 8.39 11.03
C ASP A 95 9.90 7.00 10.37
N ILE A 96 8.76 6.33 10.28
CA ILE A 96 8.63 4.96 9.82
C ILE A 96 7.69 4.91 8.63
N GLY A 97 8.18 4.37 7.51
CA GLY A 97 7.39 4.22 6.30
C GLY A 97 7.00 2.77 6.07
N PHE A 98 5.72 2.55 5.79
CA PHE A 98 5.16 1.27 5.43
C PHE A 98 4.84 1.21 3.95
N ARG A 99 4.97 0.01 3.38
CA ARG A 99 4.35 -0.36 2.12
C ARG A 99 3.23 -1.35 2.39
N SER A 100 2.08 -1.11 1.77
CA SER A 100 0.99 -2.06 1.70
C SER A 100 1.01 -2.76 0.35
N SER A 101 0.73 -4.06 0.36
CA SER A 101 0.51 -4.84 -0.86
C SER A 101 -0.78 -5.64 -0.72
N GLY A 102 -1.53 -5.78 -1.80
CA GLY A 102 -2.69 -6.65 -1.90
C GLY A 102 -2.74 -7.37 -3.24
N GLN A 103 -3.94 -7.66 -3.71
CA GLN A 103 -4.14 -8.44 -4.93
C GLN A 103 -4.99 -7.70 -5.95
N TYR A 104 -4.71 -7.96 -7.22
CA TYR A 104 -5.48 -7.40 -8.32
C TYR A 104 -5.56 -8.37 -9.50
N SER A 105 -6.66 -8.25 -10.24
CA SER A 105 -6.92 -9.00 -11.45
C SER A 105 -7.86 -8.20 -12.35
N LEU A 106 -8.24 -8.76 -13.50
CA LEU A 106 -9.23 -8.14 -14.38
C LEU A 106 -10.63 -8.02 -13.75
N SER A 107 -10.92 -8.77 -12.67
CA SER A 107 -12.23 -8.69 -11.98
C SER A 107 -12.27 -7.64 -10.87
N GLY A 108 -11.11 -7.17 -10.40
CA GLY A 108 -11.04 -6.21 -9.30
C GLY A 108 -9.70 -6.24 -8.55
N ALA A 109 -9.63 -5.47 -7.47
CA ALA A 109 -8.49 -5.39 -6.57
C ALA A 109 -8.92 -5.23 -5.11
N THR A 110 -8.06 -5.70 -4.21
CA THR A 110 -8.20 -5.52 -2.77
C THR A 110 -6.88 -5.09 -2.15
N LEU A 111 -6.94 -4.16 -1.21
CA LEU A 111 -5.77 -3.62 -0.51
C LEU A 111 -6.13 -3.32 0.94
N ILE A 112 -5.38 -3.86 1.89
CA ILE A 112 -5.46 -3.47 3.30
C ILE A 112 -4.34 -2.47 3.57
N SER A 113 -4.71 -1.26 4.02
CA SER A 113 -3.79 -0.13 4.18
C SER A 113 -4.24 0.76 5.35
N ALA A 114 -3.36 1.64 5.79
CA ALA A 114 -3.75 2.76 6.66
C ALA A 114 -4.63 3.79 5.92
N LEU A 115 -4.69 3.70 4.59
CA LEU A 115 -5.33 4.67 3.71
C LEU A 115 -6.63 4.10 3.14
N HIS A 116 -7.68 4.92 3.18
CA HIS A 116 -8.90 4.75 2.40
C HIS A 116 -8.79 5.58 1.13
N HIS A 117 -8.75 4.91 -0.02
CA HIS A 117 -8.77 5.51 -1.35
C HIS A 117 -10.21 5.61 -1.83
N GLU A 118 -10.73 6.83 -1.90
CA GLU A 118 -12.14 7.11 -2.17
C GLU A 118 -12.33 7.90 -3.45
N THR A 119 -13.30 7.47 -4.26
CA THR A 119 -13.78 8.16 -5.45
C THR A 119 -14.82 9.18 -5.05
N ILE A 120 -14.53 10.47 -5.24
CA ILE A 120 -15.51 11.53 -4.99
C ILE A 120 -16.51 11.60 -6.16
N ASN A 121 -16.00 11.48 -7.39
CA ASN A 121 -16.80 11.44 -8.62
C ASN A 121 -15.98 10.83 -9.76
N ILE A 122 -16.54 10.81 -10.97
CA ILE A 122 -15.91 10.20 -12.15
C ILE A 122 -14.54 10.80 -12.54
N HIS A 123 -14.16 11.96 -12.00
CA HIS A 123 -12.92 12.67 -12.34
C HIS A 123 -12.04 13.01 -11.13
N SER A 124 -12.40 12.59 -9.92
CA SER A 124 -11.63 12.93 -8.73
C SER A 124 -11.66 11.83 -7.67
N PHE A 125 -10.50 11.69 -7.03
CA PHE A 125 -10.26 10.78 -5.94
C PHE A 125 -9.68 11.56 -4.75
N THR A 126 -9.83 11.00 -3.56
CA THR A 126 -9.22 11.48 -2.34
C THR A 126 -8.67 10.31 -1.54
N THR A 127 -7.83 10.62 -0.58
CA THR A 127 -7.30 9.66 0.37
C THR A 127 -7.58 10.18 1.77
N SER A 128 -8.17 9.33 2.62
CA SER A 128 -8.40 9.61 4.03
C SER A 128 -7.82 8.49 4.90
N SER A 129 -7.64 8.75 6.19
CA SER A 129 -7.16 7.74 7.13
C SER A 129 -7.81 7.95 8.50
N THR A 130 -8.26 6.86 9.10
CA THR A 130 -8.67 6.78 10.51
C THR A 130 -7.70 5.91 11.32
N THR A 131 -6.60 5.47 10.70
CA THR A 131 -5.66 4.51 11.27
C THR A 131 -4.85 5.15 12.39
N ILE A 132 -4.68 4.36 13.45
CA ILE A 132 -3.92 4.75 14.63
C ILE A 132 -2.68 3.87 14.70
N LEU A 133 -1.53 4.50 14.90
CA LEU A 133 -0.29 3.81 15.24
C LEU A 133 0.19 4.30 16.61
N THR A 134 0.49 3.36 17.51
CA THR A 134 1.06 3.63 18.83
C THR A 134 2.38 2.91 19.00
N ALA A 135 3.34 3.54 19.66
CA ALA A 135 4.59 2.94 20.09
C ALA A 135 4.57 2.72 21.60
N GLU A 136 4.88 1.51 22.05
CA GLU A 136 5.06 1.19 23.47
C GLU A 136 6.55 1.00 23.78
N TYR A 137 7.04 1.74 24.78
CA TYR A 137 8.42 1.70 25.23
C TYR A 137 8.49 1.97 26.73
N ASN A 138 9.24 1.15 27.48
CA ASN A 138 9.40 1.26 28.93
C ASN A 138 8.09 1.37 29.73
N GLY A 139 7.02 0.71 29.25
CA GLY A 139 5.70 0.71 29.88
C GLY A 139 4.84 1.95 29.57
N GLU A 140 5.35 2.89 28.79
CA GLU A 140 4.63 4.08 28.33
C GLU A 140 4.15 3.90 26.87
N THR A 141 3.02 4.52 26.54
CA THR A 141 2.44 4.47 25.18
C THR A 141 2.44 5.85 24.53
N TYR A 142 3.01 5.93 23.34
CA TYR A 142 3.17 7.15 22.56
C TYR A 142 2.35 7.07 21.27
N ASN A 143 1.56 8.10 20.99
CA ASN A 143 0.83 8.19 19.73
C ASN A 143 1.77 8.61 18.60
N ALA A 144 1.69 7.92 17.47
CA ALA A 144 2.33 8.35 16.25
C ALA A 144 1.39 9.25 15.43
N GLN A 145 1.98 10.15 14.65
CA GLN A 145 1.26 11.04 13.74
C GLN A 145 1.46 10.56 12.32
N LEU A 146 0.39 10.46 11.53
CA LEU A 146 0.50 10.19 10.10
C LEU A 146 1.21 11.38 9.42
N THR A 147 2.35 11.13 8.80
CA THR A 147 3.22 12.17 8.21
C THR A 147 3.32 12.12 6.71
N GLY A 148 3.01 10.97 6.11
CA GLY A 148 3.13 10.77 4.68
C GLY A 148 2.14 9.75 4.16
N GLN A 149 1.72 9.95 2.92
CA GLN A 149 0.90 9.03 2.17
C GLN A 149 1.28 9.11 0.70
N CYS A 150 1.17 8.01 -0.01
CA CYS A 150 1.23 8.00 -1.47
C CYS A 150 -0.03 7.35 -2.05
N GLY A 151 -0.29 7.65 -3.32
CA GLY A 151 -1.31 6.93 -4.08
C GLY A 151 -0.89 5.49 -4.36
N LEU A 152 -1.63 4.84 -5.26
CA LEU A 152 -1.33 3.50 -5.76
C LEU A 152 -0.13 3.50 -6.73
N ASN A 153 1.02 3.96 -6.25
CA ASN A 153 2.25 4.13 -7.03
C ASN A 153 2.97 2.79 -7.25
N TYR A 154 2.65 1.78 -6.44
CA TYR A 154 3.09 0.41 -6.66
C TYR A 154 1.99 -0.37 -7.39
N LYS A 155 2.38 -1.32 -8.23
CA LYS A 155 1.40 -2.12 -9.00
C LYS A 155 0.40 -2.83 -8.08
N ASP A 156 0.83 -3.20 -6.89
CA ASP A 156 0.08 -4.00 -5.93
C ASP A 156 -0.31 -3.23 -4.66
N GLY A 157 -0.14 -1.91 -4.60
CA GLY A 157 -0.57 -1.16 -3.42
C GLY A 157 0.01 0.24 -3.28
N ASP A 158 0.07 0.69 -2.03
CA ASP A 158 0.38 2.07 -1.65
C ASP A 158 1.50 2.12 -0.59
N CYS A 159 1.69 3.31 -0.04
CA CYS A 159 2.60 3.56 1.06
C CYS A 159 2.08 4.68 1.95
N PHE A 160 2.47 4.62 3.21
CA PHE A 160 2.15 5.61 4.22
C PHE A 160 3.26 5.66 5.27
N SER A 161 3.37 6.75 6.01
CA SER A 161 4.38 6.89 7.05
C SER A 161 3.83 7.58 8.29
N PHE A 162 4.44 7.24 9.42
CA PHE A 162 4.13 7.82 10.71
C PHE A 162 5.41 8.33 11.37
N THR A 163 5.29 9.41 12.13
CA THR A 163 6.33 9.88 13.04
C THR A 163 5.90 9.69 14.48
N PHE A 164 6.77 9.16 15.32
CA PHE A 164 6.55 9.04 16.76
C PHE A 164 7.77 9.48 17.56
N PHE A 165 7.54 9.85 18.81
CA PHE A 165 8.55 10.28 19.77
C PHE A 165 8.40 9.43 21.03
N LEU A 166 9.52 9.03 21.64
CA LEU A 166 9.54 8.24 22.89
C LEU A 166 9.64 9.14 24.13
N SER A 167 9.25 10.40 23.98
CA SER A 167 9.18 11.38 25.06
C SER A 167 8.20 12.49 24.68
N GLU A 168 7.71 13.22 25.68
CA GLU A 168 6.78 14.33 25.47
C GLU A 168 7.43 15.56 24.81
N LEU A 169 8.75 15.70 24.92
CA LEU A 169 9.50 16.87 24.44
C LEU A 169 10.56 16.45 23.41
N PRO A 170 10.51 16.99 22.17
CA PRO A 170 11.52 16.72 21.14
C PRO A 170 12.92 17.11 21.63
N ASN A 171 13.85 16.15 21.66
CA ASN A 171 15.23 16.34 22.05
C ASN A 171 16.09 15.23 21.41
N GLU A 172 17.21 15.60 20.79
CA GLU A 172 18.15 14.65 20.17
C GLU A 172 18.73 13.64 21.16
N ASP A 173 18.83 14.01 22.44
CA ASP A 173 19.30 13.10 23.50
C ASP A 173 18.30 11.96 23.78
N ASN A 174 17.03 12.07 23.36
CA ASN A 174 16.01 11.03 23.54
C ASN A 174 16.28 9.77 22.71
N ILE A 175 17.23 9.83 21.77
CA ILE A 175 17.61 8.70 20.90
C ILE A 175 18.79 7.92 21.50
N LYS A 176 19.43 8.42 22.56
CA LYS A 176 20.51 7.68 23.24
C LYS A 176 19.90 6.54 24.05
N ASP A 177 20.47 5.35 23.90
CA ASP A 177 20.05 4.11 24.58
C ASP A 177 18.61 3.66 24.26
N VAL A 178 18.14 3.92 23.03
CA VAL A 178 16.87 3.34 22.55
C VAL A 178 17.03 1.84 22.27
N GLY A 179 16.06 1.06 22.75
CA GLY A 179 16.02 -0.38 22.55
C GLY A 179 14.92 -0.81 21.58
N ILE A 180 14.28 -1.92 21.93
CA ILE A 180 13.15 -2.47 21.17
C ILE A 180 11.87 -1.74 21.61
N VAL A 181 11.08 -1.30 20.62
CA VAL A 181 9.72 -0.76 20.82
C VAL A 181 8.69 -1.69 20.22
N ASN A 182 7.53 -1.78 20.86
CA ASN A 182 6.39 -2.49 20.29
C ASN A 182 5.48 -1.50 19.57
N LEU A 183 5.41 -1.59 18.24
CA LEU A 183 4.49 -0.78 17.46
C LEU A 183 3.17 -1.52 17.32
N THR A 184 2.05 -0.83 17.51
CA THR A 184 0.71 -1.38 17.29
C THR A 184 -0.09 -0.49 16.35
N ILE A 185 -0.58 -1.07 15.25
CA ILE A 185 -1.47 -0.41 14.30
C ILE A 185 -2.91 -0.92 14.47
N ALA A 186 -3.87 -0.01 14.37
CA ALA A 186 -5.30 -0.29 14.48
C ALA A 186 -6.08 0.52 13.45
N ASP A 187 -7.34 0.14 13.23
CA ASP A 187 -8.25 0.86 12.34
C ASP A 187 -7.72 0.96 10.90
N LEU A 188 -7.18 -0.16 10.41
CA LEU A 188 -6.81 -0.33 9.01
C LEU A 188 -8.08 -0.36 8.13
N TYR A 189 -7.92 0.00 6.86
CA TYR A 189 -9.01 0.02 5.90
C TYR A 189 -8.77 -1.01 4.79
N LYS A 190 -9.80 -1.81 4.49
CA LYS A 190 -9.82 -2.70 3.33
C LYS A 190 -10.46 -1.96 2.16
N ASN A 191 -9.62 -1.52 1.23
CA ASN A 191 -10.03 -0.98 -0.06
C ASN A 191 -10.43 -2.13 -0.98
N ILE A 192 -11.59 -2.02 -1.63
CA ILE A 192 -12.13 -3.06 -2.50
C ILE A 192 -12.66 -2.42 -3.78
N TRP A 193 -11.97 -2.65 -4.90
CA TRP A 193 -12.42 -2.27 -6.23
C TRP A 193 -12.99 -3.48 -6.95
N ILE A 194 -14.29 -3.48 -7.21
CA ILE A 194 -14.96 -4.58 -7.93
C ILE A 194 -15.62 -4.02 -9.19
N LYS A 195 -15.60 -4.80 -10.25
CA LYS A 195 -16.25 -4.43 -11.51
C LYS A 195 -17.74 -4.19 -11.29
N ASN A 196 -18.22 -3.03 -11.71
CA ASN A 196 -19.64 -2.70 -11.76
C ASN A 196 -20.35 -3.77 -12.60
N LYS A 197 -21.39 -4.39 -12.02
CA LYS A 197 -22.36 -5.11 -12.83
C LYS A 197 -23.18 -4.08 -13.59
N VAL A 198 -22.68 -3.64 -14.74
CA VAL A 198 -23.56 -3.03 -15.73
C VAL A 198 -24.49 -4.17 -16.17
N LEU A 199 -25.76 -4.08 -15.76
CA LEU A 199 -26.84 -4.84 -16.38
C LEU A 199 -26.77 -4.52 -17.87
N ASN A 200 -26.43 -5.53 -18.68
CA ASN A 200 -26.56 -5.47 -20.14
C ASN A 200 -27.97 -5.05 -20.54
#